data_AF-A0AA86N1S6-F1
#
_entry.id   AF-A0AA86N1S6-F1
#
_cell.length_a   1.000
_cell.length_b   1.000
_cell.length_c   1.000
_cell.angle_alpha   90.00
_cell.angle_beta   90.00
_cell.angle_gamma   90.00
#
_symmetry.space_group_name_H-M   'P 1'
#
loop_
_entity.id
_entity.type
_entity.pdbx_description
1 polymer ?
#
loop_
_entity_poly.entity_id
_entity_poly.type
_entity_poly.pdbx_seq_one_letter_code
_entity_poly.pdbx_strand_id
1 'polypeptide(L)'
;MTSEKIRFVSKYPVKRYRCGLRAGDSVKLRKNIEVTDQSGQPTGIICRKGETWAVLQGTKGIVWLRQQDGQMHTWDDDQSIYETFEKVERTTARAIRGKSNESIASRKEKRHGKKDGR
;
A
#
# COMPACT_ATOMS: atom_id res chain seq x y z
N MET A 1 -19.48 -39.23 16.53
CA MET A 1 -19.72 -37.97 15.78
C MET A 1 -19.51 -36.83 16.75
N THR A 2 -18.35 -36.17 16.71
CA THR A 2 -18.03 -35.05 17.60
C THR A 2 -18.77 -33.81 17.13
N SER A 3 -19.72 -33.32 17.93
CA SER A 3 -20.45 -32.09 17.66
C SER A 3 -19.49 -30.90 17.71
N GLU A 4 -19.00 -30.47 16.55
CA GLU A 4 -18.21 -29.25 16.44
C GLU A 4 -19.12 -28.04 16.75
N LYS A 5 -18.80 -27.34 17.84
CA LYS A 5 -19.55 -26.18 18.31
C LYS A 5 -19.26 -24.99 17.41
N ILE A 6 -20.08 -24.81 16.37
CA ILE A 6 -20.02 -23.64 15.47
C ILE A 6 -20.26 -22.37 16.30
N ARG A 7 -19.29 -21.45 16.32
CA ARG A 7 -19.42 -20.13 16.94
C ARG A 7 -19.54 -19.07 15.86
N PHE A 8 -20.68 -18.40 15.81
CA PHE A 8 -20.88 -17.24 14.96
C PHE A 8 -20.02 -16.07 15.45
N VAL A 9 -19.10 -15.59 14.62
CA VAL A 9 -18.23 -14.46 14.94
C VAL A 9 -18.88 -13.19 14.41
N SER A 10 -19.46 -12.38 15.28
CA SER A 10 -20.12 -11.12 14.91
C SER A 10 -19.18 -9.89 14.90
N LYS A 11 -17.93 -10.06 15.34
CA LYS A 11 -16.96 -8.95 15.49
C LYS A 11 -15.56 -9.39 15.08
N TYR A 12 -14.89 -8.55 14.28
CA TYR A 12 -13.49 -8.69 13.91
C TYR A 12 -12.65 -7.62 14.63
N PRO A 13 -12.11 -7.92 15.82
CA PRO A 13 -11.54 -6.88 16.68
C PRO A 13 -10.15 -6.40 16.23
N VAL A 14 -9.48 -7.10 15.31
CA VAL A 14 -8.09 -6.77 14.94
C VAL A 14 -8.09 -5.55 14.02
N LYS A 15 -7.63 -4.43 14.57
CA LYS A 15 -7.41 -3.16 13.84
C LYS A 15 -5.95 -2.94 13.45
N ARG A 16 -5.01 -3.61 14.13
CA ARG A 16 -3.57 -3.55 13.87
C ARG A 16 -3.00 -4.96 13.89
N TYR A 17 -2.26 -5.28 12.85
CA TYR A 17 -1.58 -6.54 12.62
C TYR A 17 -0.16 -6.48 13.18
N ARG A 18 0.41 -7.64 13.55
CA ARG A 18 1.81 -7.75 14.03
C ARG A 18 2.82 -7.34 12.95
N CYS A 19 2.49 -7.54 11.68
CA CYS A 19 3.29 -7.05 10.56
C CYS A 19 3.34 -5.51 10.45
N GLY A 20 2.54 -4.78 11.23
CA GLY A 20 2.51 -3.31 11.24
C GLY A 20 1.43 -2.69 10.34
N LEU A 21 0.72 -3.51 9.56
CA LEU A 21 -0.46 -3.06 8.80
C LEU A 21 -1.64 -2.77 9.74
N ARG A 22 -2.55 -1.90 9.28
CA ARG A 22 -3.76 -1.53 10.02
C ARG A 22 -4.97 -1.63 9.11
N ALA A 23 -6.13 -1.95 9.70
CA ALA A 23 -7.39 -1.90 8.97
C ALA A 23 -7.61 -0.49 8.39
N GLY A 24 -7.95 -0.41 7.11
CA GLY A 24 -8.08 0.83 6.35
C GLY A 24 -6.80 1.31 5.64
N ASP A 25 -5.65 0.66 5.90
CA ASP A 25 -4.46 0.86 5.07
C ASP A 25 -4.69 0.32 3.65
N SER A 26 -3.93 0.86 2.71
CA SER A 26 -3.86 0.35 1.34
C SER A 26 -2.49 -0.25 1.10
N VAL A 27 -2.46 -1.40 0.44
CA VAL A 27 -1.23 -2.09 0.04
C VAL A 27 -1.25 -2.33 -1.46
N LYS A 28 -0.10 -2.30 -2.10
CA LYS A 28 0.04 -2.45 -3.54
C LYS A 28 0.87 -3.68 -3.87
N LEU A 29 0.46 -4.45 -4.88
CA LEU A 29 1.20 -5.64 -5.31
C LEU A 29 2.54 -5.25 -5.94
N ARG A 30 3.64 -5.82 -5.45
CA ARG A 30 5.01 -5.62 -5.98
C ARG A 30 5.32 -6.52 -7.17
N LYS A 31 4.62 -7.66 -7.26
CA LYS A 31 4.76 -8.71 -8.28
C LYS A 31 3.39 -9.26 -8.66
N ASN A 32 3.32 -9.93 -9.81
CA ASN A 32 2.14 -10.70 -10.16
C ASN A 32 2.02 -11.88 -9.19
N ILE A 33 0.81 -12.19 -8.76
CA ILE A 33 0.53 -13.37 -7.95
C ILE A 33 -0.56 -14.19 -8.61
N GLU A 34 -0.38 -15.50 -8.58
CA GLU A 34 -1.41 -16.44 -9.00
C GLU A 34 -2.21 -16.87 -7.78
N VAL A 35 -3.53 -16.77 -7.86
CA VAL A 35 -4.40 -17.20 -6.77
C VAL A 35 -4.46 -18.73 -6.80
N THR A 36 -4.11 -19.36 -5.69
CA THR A 36 -4.24 -20.81 -5.50
C THR A 36 -5.50 -21.15 -4.72
N ASP A 37 -6.06 -22.32 -4.97
CA ASP A 37 -7.14 -22.88 -4.16
C ASP A 37 -6.62 -23.42 -2.82
N GLN A 38 -7.53 -23.97 -2.02
CA GLN A 38 -7.23 -24.61 -0.73
C GLN A 38 -6.35 -25.87 -0.82
N SER A 39 -6.20 -26.44 -2.02
CA SER A 39 -5.29 -27.56 -2.32
C SER A 39 -3.94 -27.08 -2.84
N GLY A 40 -3.72 -25.76 -2.92
CA GLY A 40 -2.50 -25.15 -3.45
C GLY A 40 -2.43 -25.16 -4.98
N GLN A 41 -3.51 -25.52 -5.68
CA GLN A 41 -3.52 -25.54 -7.14
C GLN A 41 -3.86 -24.16 -7.70
N PRO A 42 -3.19 -23.73 -8.79
CA PRO A 42 -3.53 -22.53 -9.52
C PRO A 42 -5.00 -22.47 -9.95
N THR A 43 -5.68 -21.35 -9.67
CA THR A 43 -7.05 -21.09 -10.15
C THR A 43 -7.07 -20.49 -11.56
N GLY A 44 -5.91 -20.14 -12.12
CA GLY A 44 -5.78 -19.37 -13.36
C GLY A 44 -6.05 -17.87 -13.21
N ILE A 45 -6.41 -17.41 -12.00
CA ILE A 45 -6.60 -15.99 -11.70
C ILE A 45 -5.25 -15.37 -11.35
N ILE A 46 -4.82 -14.39 -12.13
CA ILE A 46 -3.59 -13.64 -11.90
C ILE A 46 -3.92 -12.23 -11.44
N CYS A 47 -3.48 -11.89 -10.23
CA CYS A 47 -3.54 -10.52 -9.73
C CYS A 47 -2.27 -9.80 -10.16
N ARG A 48 -2.43 -8.64 -10.80
CA ARG A 48 -1.33 -7.98 -11.49
C ARG A 48 -0.53 -7.10 -10.55
N LYS A 49 0.77 -7.03 -10.81
CA LYS A 49 1.66 -6.05 -10.19
C LYS A 49 1.05 -4.65 -10.31
N GLY A 50 1.06 -3.94 -9.20
CA GLY A 50 0.60 -2.57 -9.11
C GLY A 50 -0.87 -2.40 -8.71
N GLU A 51 -1.64 -3.48 -8.64
CA GLU A 51 -2.99 -3.44 -8.06
C GLU A 51 -2.93 -3.05 -6.58
N THR A 52 -3.93 -2.28 -6.15
CA THR A 52 -4.02 -1.79 -4.77
C THR A 52 -5.17 -2.46 -4.03
N TRP A 53 -4.86 -3.05 -2.89
CA TRP A 53 -5.77 -3.81 -2.06
C TRP A 53 -5.96 -3.10 -0.72
N ALA A 54 -7.14 -3.25 -0.12
CA ALA A 54 -7.49 -2.66 1.16
C ALA A 54 -7.27 -3.66 2.29
N VAL A 55 -6.61 -3.23 3.36
CA VAL A 55 -6.48 -4.03 4.59
C VAL A 55 -7.78 -3.95 5.37
N LEU A 56 -8.39 -5.09 5.66
CA LEU A 56 -9.64 -5.19 6.41
C LEU A 56 -9.39 -5.39 7.91
N GLN A 57 -10.45 -5.33 8.70
CA GLN A 57 -10.43 -5.86 10.06
C GLN A 57 -10.49 -7.38 10.01
N GLY A 58 -9.80 -8.05 10.91
CA GLY A 58 -9.71 -9.50 10.90
C GLY A 58 -9.60 -10.16 12.25
N THR A 59 -9.10 -11.39 12.22
CA THR A 59 -8.76 -12.21 13.38
C THR A 59 -7.25 -12.18 13.63
N LYS A 60 -6.81 -12.66 14.80
CA LYS A 60 -5.38 -12.70 15.14
C LYS A 60 -4.65 -13.71 14.24
N GLY A 61 -3.45 -13.34 13.78
CA GLY A 61 -2.56 -14.23 13.03
C GLY A 61 -2.77 -14.22 11.52
N ILE A 62 -3.87 -13.65 11.01
CA ILE A 62 -4.20 -13.62 9.58
C ILE A 62 -4.59 -12.20 9.16
N VAL A 63 -3.88 -11.64 8.19
CA VAL A 63 -4.22 -10.38 7.53
C VAL A 63 -5.29 -10.62 6.50
N TRP A 64 -6.38 -9.86 6.56
CA TRP A 64 -7.44 -9.89 5.56
C TRP A 64 -7.25 -8.73 4.59
N LEU A 65 -7.18 -9.05 3.30
CA LEU A 65 -7.04 -8.09 2.22
C LEU A 65 -8.23 -8.17 1.28
N ARG A 66 -8.67 -7.03 0.76
CA ARG A 66 -9.74 -6.96 -0.24
C ARG A 66 -9.23 -6.32 -1.52
N GLN A 67 -9.43 -7.00 -2.63
CA GLN A 67 -9.19 -6.47 -3.96
C GLN A 67 -10.18 -5.35 -4.31
N GLN A 68 -9.96 -4.71 -5.46
CA GLN A 68 -10.87 -3.68 -5.98
C GLN A 68 -12.22 -4.27 -6.46
N ASP A 69 -12.23 -5.51 -6.95
CA ASP A 69 -13.43 -6.22 -7.37
C ASP A 69 -14.27 -6.76 -6.20
N GLY A 70 -13.76 -6.62 -4.97
CA GLY A 70 -14.41 -7.07 -3.75
C GLY A 70 -13.99 -8.46 -3.26
N GLN A 71 -13.17 -9.20 -4.02
CA GLN A 71 -12.65 -10.49 -3.57
C GLN A 71 -11.74 -10.33 -2.35
N MET A 72 -11.82 -11.29 -1.43
CA MET A 72 -11.05 -11.28 -0.19
C MET A 72 -9.98 -12.36 -0.21
N HIS A 73 -8.80 -12.01 0.30
CA HIS A 73 -7.66 -12.91 0.44
C HIS A 73 -7.06 -12.81 1.83
N THR A 74 -6.44 -13.89 2.25
CA THR A 74 -5.76 -14.00 3.53
C THR A 74 -4.26 -14.09 3.34
N TRP A 75 -3.51 -13.44 4.22
CA TRP A 75 -2.06 -13.54 4.32
C TRP A 75 -1.62 -13.76 5.76
N ASP A 76 -0.42 -14.29 5.93
CA ASP A 76 0.18 -14.44 7.25
C ASP A 76 0.47 -13.07 7.89
N ASP A 77 0.16 -12.95 9.19
CA ASP A 77 0.44 -11.76 9.98
C ASP A 77 1.91 -11.73 10.47
N ASP A 78 2.83 -11.59 9.51
CA ASP A 78 4.27 -11.41 9.70
C ASP A 78 4.90 -10.56 8.58
N GLN A 79 6.22 -10.40 8.59
CA GLN A 79 6.95 -9.50 7.68
C GLN A 79 7.03 -10.02 6.23
N SER A 80 6.83 -11.31 5.97
CA SER A 80 6.86 -11.92 4.63
C SER A 80 5.81 -11.32 3.69
N ILE A 81 4.72 -10.76 4.22
CA ILE A 81 3.72 -10.03 3.44
C ILE A 81 4.36 -8.91 2.59
N TYR A 82 5.44 -8.29 3.06
CA TYR A 82 6.12 -7.19 2.36
C TYR A 82 6.99 -7.65 1.17
N GLU A 83 7.22 -8.95 1.02
CA GLU A 83 7.84 -9.49 -0.20
C GLU A 83 6.88 -9.41 -1.39
N THR A 84 5.58 -9.44 -1.10
CA THR A 84 4.51 -9.43 -2.12
C THR A 84 3.84 -8.06 -2.21
N PHE A 85 3.71 -7.37 -1.08
CA PHE A 85 3.00 -6.10 -0.97
C PHE A 85 3.92 -4.96 -0.54
N GLU A 86 3.64 -3.76 -1.02
CA GLU A 86 4.18 -2.53 -0.46
C GLU A 86 3.05 -1.71 0.18
N LYS A 87 3.32 -1.09 1.33
CA LYS A 87 2.33 -0.22 1.96
C LYS A 87 2.24 1.10 1.18
N VAL A 88 1.03 1.48 0.78
CA VAL A 88 0.79 2.77 0.13
C VAL A 88 0.65 3.83 1.22
N GLU A 89 1.64 4.69 1.36
CA GLU A 89 1.52 5.86 2.22
C GLU A 89 0.46 6.79 1.64
N ARG A 90 -0.50 7.18 2.47
CA ARG A 90 -1.36 8.32 2.14
C ARG A 90 -0.50 9.56 2.25
N THR A 91 0.09 9.99 1.14
CA THR A 91 0.58 11.36 0.98
C THR A 91 -0.63 12.27 1.13
N THR A 92 -0.90 12.68 2.37
CA THR A 92 -1.80 13.79 2.62
C THR A 92 -1.31 14.94 1.73
N ALA A 93 -2.21 15.53 0.94
CA ALA A 93 -1.91 16.59 -0.04
C ALA A 93 -1.25 17.85 0.56
N ARG A 94 -0.87 17.82 1.83
CA ARG A 94 -0.17 18.87 2.56
C ARG A 94 1.33 18.97 2.23
N ALA A 95 1.92 17.95 1.61
CA ALA A 95 3.35 17.96 1.25
C ALA A 95 3.67 18.64 -0.10
N ILE A 96 2.67 18.87 -0.97
CA ILE A 96 2.92 19.43 -2.33
C ILE A 96 2.94 20.96 -2.32
N ARG A 97 2.43 21.62 -1.28
CA ARG A 97 2.30 23.10 -1.22
C ARG A 97 3.51 23.85 -0.63
N GLY A 98 4.60 23.15 -0.29
CA GLY A 98 5.72 23.73 0.48
C GLY A 98 7.09 23.79 -0.20
N LYS A 99 7.23 23.41 -1.47
CA LYS A 99 8.55 23.36 -2.15
C LYS A 99 8.57 24.07 -3.50
N SER A 100 8.13 25.33 -3.56
CA SER A 100 8.14 26.09 -4.83
C SER A 100 8.57 27.56 -4.73
N ASN A 101 9.23 28.02 -3.66
CA ASN A 101 9.62 29.44 -3.55
C ASN A 101 11.03 29.70 -2.97
N GLU A 102 12.02 28.85 -3.26
CA GLU A 102 13.42 29.19 -2.95
C GLU A 102 14.34 28.88 -4.14
N SER A 103 14.20 29.63 -5.23
CA SER A 103 15.19 29.66 -6.34
C SER A 103 14.98 30.83 -7.32
N ILE A 104 14.63 32.05 -6.89
CA ILE A 104 14.73 33.23 -7.78
C ILE A 104 15.15 34.48 -6.99
N ALA A 105 16.36 34.50 -6.46
CA ALA A 105 17.01 35.75 -6.07
C ALA A 105 18.53 35.58 -5.95
N SER A 106 19.24 35.44 -7.08
CA SER A 106 20.64 35.87 -7.23
C SER A 106 21.14 35.64 -8.66
N ARG A 107 20.58 36.39 -9.61
CA ARG A 107 21.26 36.63 -10.90
C ARG A 107 20.95 38.03 -11.37
N LYS A 108 21.48 39.04 -10.66
CA LYS A 108 21.69 40.35 -11.27
C LYS A 108 22.98 40.30 -12.06
N GLU A 109 22.83 40.14 -13.36
CA GLU A 109 23.77 40.62 -14.36
C GLU A 109 24.24 42.04 -14.05
N LYS A 110 25.55 42.24 -14.02
CA LYS A 110 26.19 43.42 -14.62
C LYS A 110 27.45 42.96 -15.33
N ARG A 111 27.31 42.62 -16.61
CA ARG A 111 28.43 42.60 -17.56
C ARG A 111 28.34 43.85 -18.44
N HIS A 112 29.42 44.62 -18.38
CA HIS A 112 30.11 45.30 -19.49
C HIS A 112 29.31 46.20 -20.44
N GLY A 113 29.57 47.50 -20.33
CA GLY A 113 29.53 48.45 -21.44
C GLY A 113 30.87 49.17 -21.54
N LYS A 114 31.78 48.64 -22.38
CA LYS A 114 32.97 49.32 -22.91
C LYS A 114 32.63 49.79 -24.32
N LYS A 115 32.93 51.06 -24.64
CA LYS A 115 33.10 51.73 -25.97
C LYS A 115 32.73 53.21 -25.81
N ASP A 116 33.32 54.23 -26.42
CA ASP A 116 34.60 54.55 -27.09
C ASP A 116 34.41 56.01 -27.59
N GLY A 117 35.47 56.84 -27.59
CA GLY A 117 35.57 58.13 -28.32
C GLY A 117 34.78 59.31 -27.73
N ARG A 118 35.34 60.51 -27.56
CA ARG A 118 36.18 61.29 -28.47
C ARG A 118 36.95 62.36 -27.71
#